data_AF-A0A246FHL7-F1
#
_entry.id   AF-A0A246FHL7-F1
#
_cell.length_a   1.000
_cell.length_b   1.000
_cell.length_c   1.000
_cell.angle_alpha   90.00
_cell.angle_beta   90.00
_cell.angle_gamma   90.00
#
_symmetry.space_group_name_H-M   'P 1'
#
loop_
_entity.id
_entity.type
_entity.pdbx_description
1 polymer ?
#
loop_
_entity_poly.entity_id
_entity_poly.type
_entity_poly.pdbx_seq_one_letter_code
_entity_poly.pdbx_strand_id
1 'polypeptide(L)'
;MNNPDFHRAIGRIRRRHWLHYVVQTLLMAGLVLATTQALVALRPARGAALQSGPLMGLLAGLALLVGLGLLVLARRMVPNLRRLAAENLRIYQGRVLLHDSMLLLSGLPLLLAYGVAGSGLALVAYAGLIPLLGWLTAPSAPAYQRWLLS
;
A
#
# COMPACT_ATOMS: atom_id res chain seq x y z
N MET A 1 22.08 11.53 -19.32
CA MET A 1 22.45 12.11 -18.01
C MET A 1 23.19 11.04 -17.19
N ASN A 2 24.52 10.96 -17.29
CA ASN A 2 25.37 10.05 -16.50
C ASN A 2 25.75 10.71 -15.15
N ASN A 3 24.77 11.17 -14.38
CA ASN A 3 25.05 11.72 -13.06
C ASN A 3 25.01 10.57 -12.04
N PRO A 4 26.15 10.16 -11.45
CA PRO A 4 26.20 9.07 -10.49
C PRO A 4 25.33 9.34 -9.25
N ASP A 5 25.16 10.60 -8.87
CA ASP A 5 24.35 10.97 -7.71
C ASP A 5 22.85 10.81 -7.97
N PHE A 6 22.42 11.00 -9.22
CA PHE A 6 21.05 10.71 -9.63
C PHE A 6 20.73 9.21 -9.53
N HIS A 7 21.62 8.35 -10.05
CA HIS A 7 21.44 6.90 -9.94
C HIS A 7 21.46 6.41 -8.49
N ARG A 8 22.33 6.98 -7.63
CA ARG A 8 22.33 6.72 -6.19
C ARG A 8 21.01 7.15 -5.55
N ALA A 9 20.46 8.30 -5.94
CA ALA A 9 19.19 8.77 -5.40
C ALA A 9 18.01 7.87 -5.79
N ILE A 10 17.92 7.44 -7.06
CA ILE A 10 16.95 6.45 -7.51
C ILE A 10 17.11 5.12 -6.75
N GLY A 11 18.36 4.67 -6.53
CA GLY A 11 18.65 3.49 -5.73
C GLY A 11 18.13 3.60 -4.28
N ARG A 12 18.28 4.77 -3.65
CA ARG A 12 17.71 5.04 -2.31
C ARG A 12 16.18 4.99 -2.32
N ILE A 13 15.53 5.55 -3.34
CA ILE A 13 14.07 5.51 -3.48
C ILE A 13 13.60 4.07 -3.65
N ARG A 14 14.28 3.27 -4.49
CA ARG A 14 13.97 1.85 -4.67
C ARG A 14 14.14 1.04 -3.39
N ARG A 15 15.17 1.30 -2.57
CA ARG A 15 15.31 0.65 -1.26
C ARG A 15 14.16 1.01 -0.32
N ARG A 16 13.77 2.28 -0.27
CA ARG A 16 12.62 2.74 0.53
C ARG A 16 11.31 2.11 0.07
N HIS A 17 11.11 1.96 -1.23
CA HIS A 17 9.97 1.25 -1.81
C HIS A 17 9.86 -0.20 -1.31
N TRP A 18 10.95 -0.97 -1.37
CA TRP A 18 10.95 -2.34 -0.82
C TRP A 18 10.69 -2.38 0.68
N LEU A 19 11.32 -1.47 1.44
CA LEU A 19 11.09 -1.36 2.89
C LEU A 19 9.61 -1.03 3.18
N HIS A 20 9.02 -0.13 2.41
CA HIS A 20 7.61 0.27 2.55
C HIS A 20 6.68 -0.92 2.33
N TYR A 21 6.91 -1.72 1.29
CA TYR A 21 6.18 -2.97 1.05
C TYR A 21 6.24 -3.90 2.26
N VAL A 22 7.43 -4.18 2.78
CA VAL A 22 7.59 -5.05 3.95
C VAL A 22 6.87 -4.47 5.17
N VAL A 23 7.10 -3.20 5.50
CA VAL A 23 6.53 -2.56 6.69
C VAL A 23 5.00 -2.53 6.61
N GLN A 24 4.43 -2.10 5.49
CA GLN A 24 2.98 -2.00 5.35
C GLN A 24 2.32 -3.38 5.30
N THR A 25 2.94 -4.39 4.67
CA THR A 25 2.45 -5.78 4.74
C THR A 25 2.41 -6.27 6.20
N LEU A 26 3.46 -6.03 6.98
CA LEU A 26 3.48 -6.40 8.40
C LEU A 26 2.41 -5.66 9.21
N LEU A 27 2.22 -4.36 8.96
CA LEU A 27 1.17 -3.57 9.62
C LEU A 27 -0.23 -4.08 9.26
N MET A 28 -0.49 -4.37 7.99
CA MET A 28 -1.77 -4.92 7.54
C MET A 28 -2.02 -6.31 8.14
N ALA A 29 -1.02 -7.19 8.13
CA ALA A 29 -1.11 -8.51 8.73
C ALA A 29 -1.36 -8.44 10.24
N GLY A 30 -0.60 -7.60 10.96
CA GLY A 30 -0.80 -7.36 12.38
C GLY A 30 -2.19 -6.83 12.69
N LEU A 31 -2.69 -5.87 11.90
CA LEU A 31 -4.04 -5.34 12.03
C LEU A 31 -5.10 -6.44 11.83
N VAL A 32 -5.00 -7.23 10.77
CA VAL A 32 -5.94 -8.32 10.50
C VAL A 32 -5.92 -9.37 11.61
N LEU A 33 -4.74 -9.77 12.10
CA LEU A 33 -4.62 -10.71 13.21
C LEU A 33 -5.22 -10.16 14.51
N ALA A 34 -4.94 -8.91 14.86
CA ALA A 34 -5.52 -8.28 16.05
C ALA A 34 -7.05 -8.18 15.94
N THR A 35 -7.57 -7.80 14.77
CA THR A 35 -9.01 -7.66 14.53
C THR A 35 -9.71 -9.03 14.60
N THR A 36 -9.11 -10.06 14.02
CA THR A 36 -9.66 -11.42 14.03
C THR A 36 -9.62 -12.05 15.41
N GLN A 37 -8.55 -11.86 16.17
CA GLN A 37 -8.50 -12.26 17.58
C GLN A 37 -9.55 -11.54 18.43
N ALA A 38 -9.74 -10.24 18.25
CA ALA A 38 -10.78 -9.49 18.93
C ALA A 38 -12.20 -10.02 18.60
N LEU A 39 -12.46 -10.35 17.34
CA LEU A 39 -13.72 -10.95 16.90
C LEU A 39 -13.96 -12.34 17.53
N VAL A 40 -12.92 -13.14 17.70
CA VAL A 40 -13.01 -14.45 18.39
C VAL A 40 -13.28 -14.27 19.87
N ALA A 41 -12.61 -13.32 20.54
CA ALA A 41 -12.78 -13.05 21.97
C ALA A 41 -14.17 -12.50 22.32
N LEU A 42 -14.80 -11.77 21.41
CA LEU A 42 -16.14 -11.19 21.57
C LEU A 42 -17.28 -12.16 21.22
N ARG A 43 -16.98 -13.39 20.79
CA ARG A 43 -17.97 -14.35 20.30
C ARG A 43 -18.81 -14.90 21.47
N PRO A 44 -20.12 -14.59 21.57
CA PRO A 44 -20.94 -15.08 22.67
C PRO A 44 -21.14 -16.59 22.57
N ALA A 45 -21.18 -17.27 23.71
CA ALA A 45 -21.60 -18.66 23.79
C ALA A 45 -23.06 -18.77 23.32
N ARG A 46 -23.26 -19.35 22.13
CA ARG A 46 -24.55 -19.61 21.44
C ARG A 46 -25.24 -18.36 20.86
N GLY A 47 -25.40 -18.37 19.52
CA GLY A 47 -26.65 -17.90 18.90
C GLY A 47 -26.72 -16.52 18.22
N ALA A 48 -25.69 -15.67 18.24
CA ALA A 48 -25.75 -14.36 17.57
C ALA A 48 -24.80 -14.27 16.36
N ALA A 49 -25.19 -14.87 15.23
CA ALA A 49 -24.42 -14.86 13.98
C ALA A 49 -24.50 -13.54 13.19
N LEU A 50 -24.92 -12.42 13.79
CA LEU A 50 -25.29 -11.19 13.07
C LEU A 50 -24.85 -9.90 13.80
N GLN A 51 -23.55 -9.74 14.12
CA GLN A 51 -23.04 -8.44 14.60
C GLN A 51 -21.63 -8.06 14.10
N SER A 52 -21.03 -8.79 13.15
CA SER A 52 -19.76 -8.38 12.50
C SER A 52 -19.95 -7.37 11.34
N GLY A 53 -21.19 -7.17 10.89
CA GLY A 53 -21.55 -6.27 9.78
C GLY A 53 -21.18 -4.79 9.96
N PRO A 54 -21.53 -4.12 11.08
CA PRO A 54 -21.26 -2.69 11.24
C PRO A 54 -19.76 -2.38 11.38
N LEU A 55 -18.99 -3.26 12.04
CA LEU A 55 -17.54 -3.10 12.15
C LEU A 55 -16.83 -3.31 10.80
N MET A 56 -17.23 -4.33 10.04
CA MET A 56 -16.72 -4.54 8.67
C MET A 56 -17.09 -3.38 7.75
N GLY A 57 -18.32 -2.84 7.89
CA GLY A 57 -18.76 -1.65 7.16
C GLY A 57 -17.94 -0.40 7.49
N LEU A 58 -17.62 -0.18 8.77
CA LEU A 58 -16.73 0.91 9.21
C LEU A 58 -15.32 0.76 8.65
N LEU A 59 -14.75 -0.44 8.70
CA LEU A 59 -13.42 -0.71 8.15
C LEU A 59 -13.38 -0.53 6.64
N ALA A 60 -14.40 -1.02 5.91
CA ALA A 60 -14.53 -0.82 4.49
C ALA A 60 -14.69 0.67 4.13
N GLY A 61 -15.53 1.40 4.88
CA GLY A 61 -15.73 2.84 4.72
C GLY A 61 -14.45 3.64 4.96
N LEU A 62 -13.71 3.32 6.04
CA LEU A 62 -12.42 3.95 6.34
C LEU A 62 -11.39 3.67 5.24
N ALA A 63 -11.28 2.42 4.78
CA ALA A 63 -10.39 2.05 3.69
C ALA A 63 -10.73 2.82 2.39
N LEU A 64 -12.01 3.00 2.09
CA LEU A 64 -12.48 3.76 0.93
C LEU A 64 -12.15 5.25 1.05
N LEU A 65 -12.38 5.86 2.22
CA LEU A 65 -12.03 7.25 2.49
C LEU A 65 -10.53 7.50 2.40
N VAL A 66 -9.73 6.60 3.00
CA VAL A 66 -8.26 6.65 2.90
C VAL A 66 -7.84 6.51 1.44
N GLY A 67 -8.36 5.52 0.72
CA GLY A 67 -8.07 5.33 -0.70
C GLY A 67 -8.42 6.56 -1.56
N LEU A 68 -9.55 7.20 -1.30
CA LEU A 68 -9.96 8.42 -2.00
C LEU A 68 -9.03 9.60 -1.67
N GLY A 69 -8.68 9.80 -0.40
CA GLY A 69 -7.73 10.84 0.02
C GLY A 69 -6.35 10.66 -0.62
N LEU A 70 -5.86 9.42 -0.66
CA LEU A 70 -4.63 9.06 -1.36
C LEU A 70 -4.75 9.35 -2.87
N LEU A 71 -5.88 9.01 -3.51
CA LEU A 71 -6.09 9.28 -4.94
C LEU A 71 -6.05 10.79 -5.25
N VAL A 72 -6.74 11.60 -4.44
CA VAL A 72 -6.76 13.06 -4.58
C VAL A 72 -5.36 13.64 -4.42
N LEU A 73 -4.62 13.18 -3.42
CA LEU A 73 -3.26 13.65 -3.17
C LEU A 73 -2.31 13.21 -4.30
N ALA A 74 -2.44 11.99 -4.83
CA ALA A 74 -1.66 11.52 -5.98
C ALA A 74 -1.86 12.41 -7.21
N ARG A 75 -3.11 12.81 -7.49
CA ARG A 75 -3.43 13.70 -8.63
C ARG A 75 -2.83 15.10 -8.49
N ARG A 76 -2.53 15.55 -7.27
CA ARG A 76 -1.90 16.86 -7.01
C ARG A 76 -0.37 16.82 -7.09
N MET A 77 0.25 15.64 -7.17
CA MET A 77 1.71 15.48 -7.28
C MET A 77 2.19 15.54 -8.74
N VAL A 78 2.06 16.73 -9.32
CA VAL A 78 2.46 17.04 -10.70
C VAL A 78 3.92 17.56 -10.73
N PRO A 79 4.74 17.19 -11.72
CA PRO A 79 6.08 17.77 -11.87
C PRO A 79 6.02 19.28 -12.15
N ASN A 80 7.06 20.02 -11.77
CA ASN A 80 7.23 21.40 -12.19
C ASN A 80 8.68 21.66 -12.63
N LEU A 81 8.88 21.88 -13.93
CA LEU A 81 10.21 22.09 -14.51
C LEU A 81 10.90 23.38 -14.02
N ARG A 82 10.13 24.33 -13.45
CA ARG A 82 10.69 25.54 -12.83
C ARG A 82 11.27 25.30 -11.44
N ARG A 83 10.99 24.14 -10.82
CA ARG A 83 11.53 23.76 -9.50
C ARG A 83 12.90 23.10 -9.62
N LEU A 84 13.67 23.18 -8.53
CA LEU A 84 14.95 22.49 -8.42
C LEU A 84 14.76 20.97 -8.57
N ALA A 85 15.71 20.32 -9.25
CA ALA A 85 15.66 18.87 -9.48
C ALA A 85 15.50 18.06 -8.18
N ALA A 86 16.13 18.51 -7.08
CA ALA A 86 16.02 17.91 -5.77
C ALA A 86 14.59 17.97 -5.19
N GLU A 87 13.84 19.05 -5.44
CA GLU A 87 12.45 19.19 -4.99
C GLU A 87 11.52 18.29 -5.79
N ASN A 88 11.67 18.27 -7.12
CA ASN A 88 10.89 17.36 -7.97
C ASN A 88 11.15 15.89 -7.60
N LEU A 89 12.37 15.54 -7.23
CA LEU A 89 12.69 14.20 -6.75
C LEU A 89 12.02 13.87 -5.41
N ARG A 90 11.90 14.83 -4.48
CA ARG A 90 11.15 14.64 -3.22
C ARG A 90 9.66 14.43 -3.49
N ILE A 91 9.07 15.21 -4.40
CA ILE A 91 7.66 15.06 -4.80
C ILE A 91 7.44 13.68 -5.44
N TYR A 92 8.34 13.27 -6.34
CA TYR A 92 8.29 11.95 -6.93
C TYR A 92 8.38 10.83 -5.89
N GLN A 93 9.26 10.96 -4.89
CA GLN A 93 9.34 10.00 -3.80
C GLN A 93 8.02 9.92 -3.01
N GLY A 94 7.40 11.07 -2.72
CA GLY A 94 6.07 11.11 -2.09
C GLY A 94 5.00 10.42 -2.92
N ARG A 95 5.03 10.62 -4.25
CA ARG A 95 4.10 9.98 -5.19
C ARG A 95 4.28 8.47 -5.22
N VAL A 96 5.52 7.99 -5.24
CA VAL A 96 5.85 6.55 -5.16
C VAL A 96 5.28 5.95 -3.88
N LEU A 97 5.56 6.58 -2.72
CA LEU A 97 5.05 6.10 -1.42
C LEU A 97 3.51 5.99 -1.41
N LEU A 98 2.84 7.00 -1.98
CA LEU A 98 1.38 7.05 -2.04
C LEU A 98 0.82 5.93 -2.94
N HIS A 99 1.44 5.75 -4.10
CA HIS A 99 1.07 4.72 -5.06
C HIS A 99 1.27 3.31 -4.48
N ASP A 100 2.42 3.07 -3.85
CA ASP A 100 2.72 1.83 -3.14
C ASP A 100 1.67 1.54 -2.06
N SER A 101 1.30 2.57 -1.29
CA SER A 101 0.29 2.43 -0.24
C SER A 101 -1.07 2.02 -0.81
N MET A 102 -1.50 2.60 -1.94
CA MET A 102 -2.75 2.23 -2.59
C MET A 102 -2.71 0.81 -3.15
N LEU A 103 -1.59 0.39 -3.75
CA LEU A 103 -1.44 -0.96 -4.28
C LEU A 103 -1.43 -2.01 -3.16
N LEU A 104 -0.73 -1.75 -2.07
CA LEU A 104 -0.69 -2.66 -0.92
C LEU A 104 -2.06 -2.78 -0.27
N LEU A 105 -2.82 -1.66 -0.16
CA LEU A 105 -4.21 -1.68 0.31
C LEU A 105 -5.11 -2.59 -0.53
N SER A 106 -4.85 -2.73 -1.84
CA SER A 106 -5.61 -3.65 -2.69
C SER A 106 -5.47 -5.12 -2.29
N GLY A 107 -4.42 -5.48 -1.55
CA GLY A 107 -4.23 -6.83 -0.99
C GLY A 107 -5.02 -7.08 0.30
N LEU A 108 -5.59 -6.04 0.94
CA LEU A 108 -6.32 -6.16 2.19
C LEU A 108 -7.49 -7.18 2.12
N PRO A 109 -8.31 -7.23 1.05
CA PRO A 109 -9.40 -8.20 0.96
C PRO A 109 -8.93 -9.66 1.01
N LEU A 110 -7.79 -9.98 0.41
CA LEU A 110 -7.21 -11.33 0.46
C LEU A 110 -6.76 -11.67 1.89
N LEU A 111 -6.13 -10.71 2.56
CA LEU A 111 -5.69 -10.87 3.94
C LEU A 111 -6.87 -11.05 4.91
N LEU A 112 -7.95 -10.29 4.71
CA LEU A 112 -9.20 -10.42 5.45
C LEU A 112 -9.89 -11.77 5.18
N ALA A 113 -9.89 -12.25 3.93
CA ALA A 113 -10.42 -13.56 3.59
C ALA A 113 -9.67 -14.69 4.32
N TYR A 114 -8.35 -14.57 4.46
CA TYR A 114 -7.57 -15.47 5.32
C TYR A 114 -7.96 -15.32 6.80
N GLY A 115 -7.97 -14.09 7.33
CA GLY A 115 -8.19 -13.85 8.75
C GLY A 115 -9.61 -14.21 9.25
N VAL A 116 -10.63 -13.99 8.43
CA VAL A 116 -12.04 -14.22 8.80
C VAL A 116 -12.50 -15.63 8.42
N ALA A 117 -12.12 -16.12 7.24
CA ALA A 117 -12.61 -17.40 6.71
C ALA A 117 -11.56 -18.53 6.77
N GLY A 118 -10.34 -18.27 7.23
CA GLY A 118 -9.26 -19.26 7.29
C GLY A 118 -8.74 -19.69 5.92
N SER A 119 -9.01 -18.92 4.85
CA SER A 119 -8.67 -19.31 3.48
C SER A 119 -7.15 -19.28 3.23
N GLY A 120 -6.50 -20.45 3.29
CA GLY A 120 -5.08 -20.58 2.98
C GLY A 120 -4.72 -20.17 1.55
N LEU A 121 -5.62 -20.41 0.59
CA LEU A 121 -5.44 -19.96 -0.80
C LEU A 121 -5.40 -18.42 -0.90
N ALA A 122 -6.22 -17.71 -0.12
CA ALA A 122 -6.18 -16.25 -0.09
C ALA A 122 -4.86 -15.72 0.48
N LEU A 123 -4.28 -16.41 1.48
CA LEU A 123 -2.97 -16.08 2.00
C LEU A 123 -1.85 -16.32 0.98
N VAL A 124 -1.87 -17.45 0.27
CA VAL A 124 -0.89 -17.73 -0.81
C VAL A 124 -1.02 -16.70 -1.93
N ALA A 125 -2.24 -16.37 -2.34
CA ALA A 125 -2.49 -15.33 -3.34
C ALA A 125 -1.95 -13.96 -2.87
N TYR A 126 -2.18 -13.59 -1.61
CA TYR A 126 -1.60 -12.38 -1.03
C TYR A 126 -0.07 -12.41 -1.05
N ALA A 127 0.53 -13.51 -0.58
CA ALA A 127 1.98 -13.68 -0.50
C ALA A 127 2.65 -13.64 -1.88
N GLY A 128 1.97 -14.04 -2.94
CA GLY A 128 2.44 -13.88 -4.33
C GLY A 128 2.17 -12.48 -4.92
N LEU A 129 1.00 -11.92 -4.66
CA LEU A 129 0.58 -10.63 -5.22
C LEU A 129 1.46 -9.48 -4.75
N ILE A 130 1.77 -9.40 -3.45
CA ILE A 130 2.54 -8.30 -2.88
C ILE A 130 3.95 -8.16 -3.50
N PRO A 131 4.81 -9.20 -3.53
CA PRO A 131 6.13 -9.08 -4.15
C PRO A 131 6.04 -8.85 -5.66
N LEU A 132 5.02 -9.41 -6.34
CA LEU A 132 4.78 -9.15 -7.76
C LEU A 132 4.49 -7.66 -8.01
N LEU A 133 3.60 -7.05 -7.21
CA LEU A 133 3.30 -5.62 -7.29
C LEU A 133 4.53 -4.76 -6.99
N GLY A 134 5.31 -5.12 -5.96
CA GLY A 134 6.56 -4.42 -5.65
C GLY A 134 7.58 -4.51 -6.79
N TRP A 135 7.67 -5.66 -7.44
CA TRP A 135 8.56 -5.82 -8.59
C TRP A 135 8.10 -5.00 -9.81
N LEU A 136 6.81 -5.05 -10.15
CA LEU A 136 6.24 -4.33 -11.29
C LEU A 136 6.29 -2.81 -11.14
N THR A 137 6.24 -2.31 -9.90
CA THR A 137 6.20 -0.87 -9.59
C THR A 137 7.52 -0.31 -9.07
N ALA A 138 8.59 -1.11 -9.09
CA ALA A 138 9.89 -0.73 -8.61
C ALA A 138 10.39 0.59 -9.26
N PRO A 139 10.75 1.60 -8.45
CA PRO A 139 11.22 2.89 -8.96
C PRO A 139 12.46 2.75 -9.84
N SER A 140 12.41 3.40 -11.00
CA SER A 140 13.49 3.39 -12.00
C SER A 140 13.70 4.77 -12.61
N ALA A 141 14.92 5.00 -13.10
CA ALA A 141 15.28 6.24 -13.80
C ALA A 141 14.34 6.57 -15.00
N PRO A 142 14.00 5.63 -15.90
CA PRO A 142 13.07 5.92 -16.99
C PRO A 142 11.66 6.23 -16.48
N ALA A 143 11.20 5.60 -15.40
CA ALA A 143 9.91 5.91 -14.80
C ALA A 143 9.86 7.34 -14.24
N TYR A 144 10.95 7.80 -13.60
CA TYR A 144 11.07 9.18 -13.16
C TYR A 144 11.07 10.17 -14.33
N GLN A 145 11.84 9.89 -15.39
CA GLN A 145 11.89 10.76 -16.57
C GLN A 145 10.54 10.87 -17.26
N ARG A 146 9.80 9.77 -17.42
CA ARG A 146 8.44 9.80 -17.97
C ARG A 146 7.49 10.64 -17.12
N TRP A 147 7.57 10.52 -15.80
CA TRP A 147 6.78 11.34 -14.89
C TRP A 147 7.16 12.82 -14.97
N LEU A 148 8.43 13.16 -15.21
CA LEU A 148 8.86 14.55 -15.32
C LEU A 148 8.37 15.24 -16.59
N LEU A 149 8.02 14.45 -17.61
CA LEU A 149 7.54 14.91 -18.93
C LEU A 149 6.01 14.85 -19.07
N SER A 150 5.29 14.28 -18.09
CA SER A 150 3.83 14.22 -18.04
C SER A 150 3.24 15.47 -17.40
#